data_AF-A0A9Q3D5E3-F1
#
_entry.id   AF-A0A9Q3D5E3-F1
#
_cell.length_a   1.000
_cell.length_b   1.000
_cell.length_c   1.000
_cell.angle_alpha   90.00
_cell.angle_beta   90.00
_cell.angle_gamma   90.00
#
_symmetry.space_group_name_H-M   'P 1'
#
loop_
_entity.id
_entity.type
_entity.pdbx_description
1 polymer ?
#
loop_
_entity_poly.entity_id
_entity_poly.type
_entity_poly.pdbx_seq_one_letter_code
_entity_poly.pdbx_strand_id
1 'polypeptide(L)'
;MDTAFLFWNNILSTCGVPKIIISDQDTKFTSEFWTNLYDMLGTKLAFSTAYHPQTDQLAERVIQTMEDILRRFCAYGMEYKCHEGYTNDWITLLPSVQLAYNTSQNYTTGKTPSLVEKGWSTLLPVDQLKKNLLAIHPTAKDFHDIWKKACDTAAKCIAEAKEYNKQRWDKSHMEPDFKDGDQVLVSTIYFKNLKGPKKMRDSFLGPFTIIKLILKNAVEAKITEEFSRKHPVFPVSLVKPYFQTEEDKFPSRRKNPTPPEIVEVEDSPGPVKKMIKARKIRLNGKDQRKYLVRFKNQTADKDRWLAEDAIPDGNLHLRRFRASRRTEKSHQ
;
A
#
# COMPACT_ATOMS: atom_id res chain seq x y z
N MET A 1 -25.66 27.99 -6.79
CA MET A 1 -27.01 27.39 -6.79
C MET A 1 -27.14 26.30 -7.84
N ASP A 2 -26.75 26.53 -9.09
CA ASP A 2 -26.88 25.54 -10.18
C ASP A 2 -26.23 24.17 -9.88
N THR A 3 -25.05 24.18 -9.25
CA THR A 3 -24.37 22.96 -8.81
C THR A 3 -25.14 22.20 -7.73
N ALA A 4 -25.82 22.91 -6.83
CA ALA A 4 -26.67 22.30 -5.81
C ALA A 4 -27.92 21.65 -6.43
N PHE A 5 -28.52 22.27 -7.44
CA PHE A 5 -29.62 21.67 -8.20
C PHE A 5 -29.19 20.42 -8.97
N LEU A 6 -28.01 20.44 -9.60
CA LEU A 6 -27.46 19.26 -10.26
C LEU A 6 -27.20 18.12 -9.27
N PHE A 7 -26.64 18.44 -8.10
CA PHE A 7 -26.43 17.45 -7.04
C PHE A 7 -27.76 16.87 -6.53
N TRP A 8 -28.77 17.73 -6.32
CA TRP A 8 -30.10 17.32 -5.91
C TRP A 8 -30.76 16.38 -6.93
N ASN A 9 -30.80 16.80 -8.20
CA ASN A 9 -31.50 16.09 -9.25
C ASN A 9 -30.84 14.76 -9.63
N ASN A 10 -29.52 14.65 -9.52
CA ASN A 10 -28.79 13.47 -9.99
C ASN A 10 -28.35 12.52 -8.87
N ILE A 11 -28.07 13.01 -7.67
CA ILE A 11 -27.53 12.20 -6.57
C ILE A 11 -28.59 12.00 -5.49
N LEU A 12 -29.11 13.08 -4.91
CA LEU A 12 -30.06 12.97 -3.80
C LEU A 12 -31.39 12.32 -4.21
N SER A 13 -31.87 12.59 -5.42
CA SER A 13 -33.08 11.96 -5.98
C SER A 13 -32.97 10.43 -6.08
N THR A 14 -31.75 9.91 -6.28
CA THR A 14 -31.51 8.50 -6.60
C THR A 14 -31.03 7.70 -5.39
N CYS A 15 -30.16 8.30 -4.58
CA CYS A 15 -29.50 7.63 -3.44
C CYS A 15 -30.06 8.10 -2.08
N GLY A 16 -30.83 9.19 -2.04
CA GLY A 16 -31.25 9.85 -0.80
C GLY A 16 -30.13 10.69 -0.17
N VAL A 17 -30.41 11.26 1.00
CA VAL A 17 -29.46 12.10 1.74
C VAL A 17 -28.45 11.21 2.47
N PRO A 18 -27.14 11.29 2.15
CA PRO A 18 -26.13 10.51 2.83
C PRO A 18 -25.90 11.03 4.25
N LYS A 19 -25.58 10.12 5.17
CA LYS A 19 -25.23 10.47 6.56
C LYS A 19 -23.85 11.12 6.66
N ILE A 20 -22.90 10.66 5.85
CA ILE A 20 -21.52 11.12 5.83
C ILE A 20 -21.09 11.24 4.37
N ILE A 21 -20.47 12.36 4.00
CA ILE A 21 -19.78 12.53 2.72
C ILE A 21 -18.30 12.68 3.01
N ILE A 22 -17.50 11.83 2.36
CA ILE A 22 -16.03 11.91 2.43
C ILE A 22 -15.56 12.60 1.16
N SER A 23 -14.87 13.72 1.31
CA SER A 23 -14.37 14.53 0.19
C SER A 23 -12.95 15.00 0.45
N ASP A 24 -12.24 15.37 -0.60
CA ASP A 24 -11.03 16.16 -0.51
C ASP A 24 -11.31 17.60 -0.01
N GLN A 25 -10.25 18.36 0.26
CA GLN A 25 -10.34 19.75 0.72
C GLN A 25 -10.60 20.75 -0.42
N ASP A 26 -11.32 20.35 -1.49
CA ASP A 26 -11.68 21.29 -2.55
C ASP A 26 -12.53 22.44 -1.96
N THR A 27 -12.19 23.67 -2.36
CA THR A 27 -12.93 24.91 -2.11
C THR A 27 -14.43 24.78 -2.35
N LYS A 28 -14.84 23.93 -3.29
CA LYS A 28 -16.27 23.67 -3.56
C LYS A 28 -16.96 23.03 -2.35
N PHE A 29 -16.35 22.04 -1.70
CA PHE A 29 -16.94 21.35 -0.55
C PHE A 29 -16.69 22.06 0.79
N THR A 30 -15.70 22.96 0.85
CA THR A 30 -15.34 23.74 2.05
C THR A 30 -15.96 25.15 2.08
N SER A 31 -16.65 25.56 1.03
CA SER A 31 -17.33 26.86 1.01
C SER A 31 -18.51 26.90 1.99
N GLU A 32 -18.75 28.09 2.55
CA GLU A 32 -19.78 28.34 3.55
C GLU A 32 -21.19 27.91 3.09
N PHE A 33 -21.47 28.04 1.79
CA PHE A 33 -22.73 27.57 1.22
C PHE A 33 -22.91 26.05 1.39
N TRP A 34 -21.91 25.25 1.04
CA TRP A 34 -22.02 23.79 1.07
C TRP A 34 -21.97 23.26 2.50
N THR A 35 -21.17 23.85 3.39
CA THR A 35 -21.16 23.49 4.82
C THR A 35 -22.54 23.71 5.44
N ASN A 36 -23.15 24.88 5.21
CA ASN A 36 -24.49 25.19 5.73
C ASN A 36 -25.58 24.30 5.10
N LEU A 37 -25.47 23.99 3.79
CA LEU A 37 -26.43 23.13 3.11
C LEU A 37 -26.41 21.70 3.69
N TYR A 38 -25.22 21.12 3.91
CA TYR A 38 -25.10 19.78 4.46
C TYR A 38 -25.45 19.73 5.96
N ASP A 39 -25.12 20.78 6.72
CA ASP A 39 -25.56 20.90 8.12
C ASP A 39 -27.10 20.94 8.21
N MET A 40 -27.77 21.68 7.31
CA MET A 40 -29.23 21.70 7.22
C MET A 40 -29.83 20.32 6.87
N LEU A 41 -29.15 19.57 6.00
CA LEU A 41 -29.58 18.22 5.61
C LEU A 41 -29.22 17.13 6.65
N GLY A 42 -28.46 17.48 7.69
CA GLY A 42 -27.97 16.51 8.68
C GLY A 42 -26.85 15.60 8.15
N THR A 43 -26.20 15.98 7.04
CA THR A 43 -25.08 15.25 6.45
C THR A 43 -23.77 15.72 7.06
N LYS A 44 -22.97 14.80 7.60
CA LYS A 44 -21.64 15.12 8.11
C LYS A 44 -20.59 15.13 7.00
N LEU A 45 -19.96 16.27 6.74
CA LEU A 45 -18.79 16.35 5.88
C LEU A 45 -17.53 15.87 6.61
N ALA A 46 -16.82 14.91 6.03
CA ALA A 46 -15.52 14.43 6.51
C ALA A 46 -14.46 14.65 5.44
N PHE A 47 -13.49 15.51 5.73
CA PHE A 47 -12.42 15.79 4.78
C PHE A 47 -11.30 14.76 4.89
N SER A 48 -10.86 14.22 3.74
CA SER A 48 -9.66 13.39 3.71
C SER A 48 -8.47 14.26 4.14
N THR A 49 -7.76 13.84 5.18
CA THR A 49 -6.45 14.46 5.48
C THR A 49 -5.48 14.04 4.39
N ALA A 50 -4.55 14.92 4.00
CA ALA A 50 -3.51 14.68 2.99
C ALA A 50 -2.68 13.38 3.15
N TYR A 51 -2.87 12.64 4.25
CA TYR A 51 -2.16 11.41 4.60
C TYR A 51 -3.06 10.16 4.78
N HIS A 52 -4.37 10.20 4.46
CA HIS A 52 -5.24 9.01 4.53
C HIS A 52 -5.72 8.55 3.14
N PRO A 53 -4.81 8.00 2.31
CA PRO A 53 -5.08 7.77 0.90
C PRO A 53 -6.05 6.60 0.63
N GLN A 54 -6.36 5.74 1.61
CA GLN A 54 -7.21 4.56 1.39
C GLN A 54 -8.67 4.87 1.01
N THR A 55 -9.27 5.92 1.59
CA THR A 55 -10.69 6.22 1.36
C THR A 55 -10.89 6.95 0.04
N ASP A 56 -9.97 7.87 -0.28
CA ASP A 56 -9.95 8.60 -1.56
C ASP A 56 -9.61 7.70 -2.74
N GLN A 57 -8.72 6.71 -2.53
CA GLN A 57 -8.30 5.75 -3.54
C GLN A 57 -9.47 5.01 -4.23
N LEU A 58 -10.58 4.80 -3.53
CA LEU A 58 -11.75 4.16 -4.14
C LEU A 58 -12.43 5.09 -5.15
N ALA A 59 -12.68 6.34 -4.76
CA ALA A 59 -13.26 7.35 -5.65
C ALA A 59 -12.32 7.63 -6.83
N GLU A 60 -11.01 7.80 -6.58
CA GLU A 60 -10.00 8.01 -7.61
C GLU A 60 -9.99 6.88 -8.66
N ARG A 61 -10.07 5.61 -8.24
CA ARG A 61 -10.13 4.47 -9.17
C ARG A 61 -11.40 4.49 -10.02
N VAL A 62 -12.53 4.85 -9.43
CA VAL A 62 -13.78 4.96 -10.18
C VAL A 62 -13.69 6.10 -11.20
N ILE A 63 -13.17 7.26 -10.80
CA ILE A 63 -12.95 8.41 -11.69
C ILE A 63 -12.04 8.02 -12.86
N GLN A 64 -10.90 7.37 -12.60
CA GLN A 64 -10.01 6.87 -13.65
C GLN A 64 -10.72 5.91 -14.62
N THR A 65 -11.58 5.04 -14.09
CA THR A 65 -12.37 4.12 -14.92
C THR A 65 -13.35 4.88 -15.81
N MET A 66 -14.05 5.88 -15.26
CA MET A 66 -15.00 6.71 -16.01
C MET A 66 -14.29 7.55 -17.08
N GLU A 67 -13.14 8.14 -16.76
CA GLU A 67 -12.32 8.87 -17.71
C GLU A 67 -11.85 8.00 -18.87
N ASP A 68 -11.46 6.75 -18.62
CA ASP A 68 -11.04 5.81 -19.67
C ASP A 68 -12.22 5.42 -20.57
N ILE A 69 -13.41 5.17 -19.99
CA ILE A 69 -14.64 4.93 -20.77
C ILE A 69 -14.96 6.14 -21.65
N LEU A 70 -14.96 7.34 -21.08
CA LEU A 70 -15.23 8.58 -21.81
C LEU A 70 -14.19 8.85 -22.90
N ARG A 71 -12.90 8.62 -22.62
CA ARG A 71 -11.83 8.81 -23.61
C ARG A 71 -11.98 7.90 -24.82
N ARG A 72 -12.29 6.62 -24.58
CA ARG A 72 -12.57 5.66 -25.65
C ARG A 72 -13.80 6.09 -26.43
N PHE A 73 -14.86 6.51 -25.74
CA PHE A 73 -16.05 7.01 -26.41
C PHE A 73 -15.73 8.24 -27.28
N CYS A 74 -15.05 9.26 -26.75
CA CYS A 74 -14.71 10.46 -27.51
C CYS A 74 -13.77 10.16 -28.69
N ALA A 75 -12.88 9.17 -28.56
CA ALA A 75 -11.97 8.76 -29.63
C ALA A 75 -12.71 8.03 -30.78
N TYR A 76 -13.58 7.07 -30.46
CA TYR A 76 -14.28 6.24 -31.45
C TYR A 76 -15.64 6.80 -31.88
N GLY A 77 -16.28 7.63 -31.06
CA GLY A 77 -17.56 8.28 -31.32
C GLY A 77 -17.53 9.21 -32.54
N MET A 78 -16.33 9.66 -32.95
CA MET A 78 -16.14 10.47 -34.15
C MET A 78 -16.45 9.74 -35.46
N GLU A 79 -16.43 8.40 -35.49
CA GLU A 79 -16.82 7.59 -36.66
C GLU A 79 -18.33 7.38 -36.79
N TYR A 80 -19.10 7.67 -35.73
CA TYR A 80 -20.54 7.45 -35.66
C TYR A 80 -21.33 8.76 -35.77
N LYS A 81 -20.86 9.68 -36.62
CA LYS A 81 -21.56 10.94 -36.90
C LYS A 81 -22.88 10.66 -37.64
N CYS A 82 -24.00 11.04 -37.04
CA CYS A 82 -25.16 11.43 -37.84
C CYS A 82 -24.82 12.70 -38.63
N HIS A 83 -25.42 12.88 -39.81
CA HIS A 83 -25.14 13.97 -40.77
C HIS A 83 -25.14 15.40 -40.18
N GLU A 84 -25.67 15.60 -38.97
CA GLU A 84 -25.78 16.90 -38.30
C GLU A 84 -24.72 17.19 -37.21
N GLY A 85 -23.74 16.31 -36.97
CA GLY A 85 -22.54 16.65 -36.19
C GLY A 85 -22.67 16.71 -34.65
N TYR A 86 -23.81 16.31 -34.07
CA TYR A 86 -24.03 16.29 -32.61
C TYR A 86 -23.41 15.07 -31.89
N THR A 87 -22.12 14.78 -32.08
CA THR A 87 -21.48 13.58 -31.49
C THR A 87 -20.21 13.85 -30.69
N ASN A 88 -19.98 15.10 -30.25
CA ASN A 88 -18.82 15.46 -29.43
C ASN A 88 -19.18 15.92 -28.01
N ASP A 89 -20.45 15.92 -27.62
CA ASP A 89 -20.84 16.34 -26.27
C ASP A 89 -20.90 15.15 -25.31
N TRP A 90 -19.80 14.93 -24.60
CA TRP A 90 -19.68 13.93 -23.55
C TRP A 90 -20.73 14.09 -22.44
N ILE A 91 -21.30 15.30 -22.25
CA ILE A 91 -22.36 15.57 -21.26
C ILE A 91 -23.62 14.76 -21.58
N THR A 92 -24.04 14.74 -22.85
CA THR A 92 -25.23 13.98 -23.29
C THR A 92 -25.10 12.47 -23.08
N LEU A 93 -23.87 11.98 -22.94
CA LEU A 93 -23.56 10.56 -22.82
C LEU A 93 -23.36 10.08 -21.38
N LEU A 94 -23.25 11.01 -20.43
CA LEU A 94 -23.10 10.68 -19.00
C LEU A 94 -24.16 9.68 -18.51
N PRO A 95 -25.47 9.80 -18.87
CA PRO A 95 -26.46 8.80 -18.46
C PRO A 95 -26.19 7.40 -19.01
N SER A 96 -25.74 7.31 -20.26
CA SER A 96 -25.40 6.03 -20.91
C SER A 96 -24.15 5.39 -20.26
N VAL A 97 -23.13 6.20 -19.95
CA VAL A 97 -21.91 5.74 -19.27
C VAL A 97 -22.24 5.27 -17.85
N GLN A 98 -23.06 6.02 -17.12
CA GLN A 98 -23.53 5.63 -15.79
C GLN A 98 -24.28 4.30 -15.82
N LEU A 99 -25.18 4.11 -16.80
CA LEU A 99 -25.89 2.84 -16.97
C LEU A 99 -24.93 1.68 -17.29
N ALA A 100 -23.98 1.89 -18.20
CA ALA A 100 -22.99 0.89 -18.57
C ALA A 100 -22.11 0.47 -17.38
N TYR A 101 -21.64 1.43 -16.59
CA TYR A 101 -20.86 1.14 -15.38
C TYR A 101 -21.69 0.38 -14.34
N ASN A 102 -22.92 0.82 -14.07
CA ASN A 102 -23.80 0.23 -13.06
C ASN A 102 -24.26 -1.19 -13.41
N THR A 103 -24.22 -1.57 -14.69
CA THR A 103 -24.57 -2.91 -15.19
C THR A 103 -23.35 -3.79 -15.45
N SER A 104 -22.14 -3.24 -15.40
CA SER A 104 -20.90 -4.00 -15.55
C SER A 104 -20.53 -4.72 -14.25
N GLN A 105 -20.10 -5.97 -14.35
CA GLN A 105 -19.64 -6.73 -13.19
C GLN A 105 -18.28 -6.22 -12.72
N ASN A 106 -18.17 -5.91 -11.43
CA ASN A 106 -16.89 -5.59 -10.84
C ASN A 106 -16.12 -6.88 -10.54
N TYR A 107 -14.87 -6.96 -10.99
CA TYR A 107 -14.00 -8.13 -10.82
C TYR A 107 -13.85 -8.56 -9.35
N THR A 108 -13.76 -7.60 -8.42
CA THR A 108 -13.48 -7.89 -7.00
C THR A 108 -14.70 -8.46 -6.28
N THR A 109 -15.90 -7.95 -6.60
CA THR A 109 -17.14 -8.33 -5.91
C THR A 109 -17.93 -9.40 -6.66
N GLY A 110 -17.64 -9.62 -7.94
CA GLY A 110 -18.40 -10.51 -8.82
C GLY A 110 -19.85 -10.05 -9.07
N LYS A 111 -20.21 -8.84 -8.63
CA LYS A 111 -21.57 -8.28 -8.70
C LYS A 111 -21.55 -6.94 -9.42
N THR A 112 -22.70 -6.57 -10.01
CA THR A 112 -22.87 -5.24 -10.61
C THR A 112 -23.15 -4.20 -9.52
N PRO A 113 -22.72 -2.94 -9.68
CA PRO A 113 -23.03 -1.87 -8.73
C PRO A 113 -24.54 -1.71 -8.50
N SER A 114 -25.35 -1.77 -9.56
CA SER A 114 -26.83 -1.73 -9.47
C SER A 114 -27.40 -2.80 -8.54
N LEU A 115 -26.89 -4.03 -8.64
CA LEU A 115 -27.34 -5.14 -7.80
C LEU A 115 -26.94 -4.94 -6.34
N VAL A 116 -25.75 -4.40 -6.09
CA VAL A 116 -25.24 -4.17 -4.72
C VAL A 116 -25.94 -2.99 -4.05
N GLU A 117 -26.15 -1.90 -4.79
CA GLU A 117 -26.75 -0.67 -4.26
C GLU A 117 -28.27 -0.76 -4.18
N LYS A 118 -28.92 -1.19 -5.28
CA LYS A 118 -30.39 -1.14 -5.41
C LYS A 118 -31.06 -2.49 -5.19
N GLY A 119 -30.30 -3.60 -5.22
CA GLY A 119 -30.83 -4.95 -5.03
C GLY A 119 -31.39 -5.60 -6.30
N TRP A 120 -31.31 -4.95 -7.46
CA TRP A 120 -31.78 -5.48 -8.74
C TRP A 120 -30.87 -5.07 -9.88
N SER A 121 -30.79 -5.91 -10.91
CA SER A 121 -30.05 -5.62 -12.14
C SER A 121 -30.95 -4.90 -13.13
N THR A 122 -30.48 -3.77 -13.65
CA THR A 122 -31.18 -3.05 -14.73
C THR A 122 -31.15 -3.88 -16.01
N LEU A 123 -32.30 -4.06 -16.65
CA LEU A 123 -32.38 -4.65 -17.99
C LEU A 123 -31.88 -3.64 -19.02
N LEU A 124 -30.96 -4.04 -19.87
CA LEU A 124 -30.47 -3.20 -20.96
C LEU A 124 -31.39 -3.33 -22.17
N PRO A 125 -31.46 -2.30 -23.04
CA PRO A 125 -32.22 -2.39 -24.29
C PRO A 125 -31.88 -3.63 -25.11
N VAL A 126 -30.61 -4.05 -25.11
CA VAL A 126 -30.13 -5.27 -25.80
C VAL A 126 -30.76 -6.55 -25.28
N ASP A 127 -31.14 -6.61 -24.01
CA ASP A 127 -31.74 -7.79 -23.40
C ASP A 127 -33.21 -7.96 -23.83
N GLN A 128 -33.85 -6.87 -24.27
CA GLN A 128 -35.28 -6.83 -24.60
C GLN A 128 -35.59 -6.61 -26.08
N LEU A 129 -34.57 -6.54 -26.95
CA LEU A 129 -34.75 -6.34 -28.39
C LEU A 129 -35.62 -7.45 -29.00
N LYS A 130 -36.79 -7.08 -29.54
CA LYS A 130 -37.67 -8.00 -30.27
C LYS A 130 -37.04 -8.35 -31.63
N LYS A 131 -36.75 -9.63 -31.84
CA LYS A 131 -36.10 -10.13 -33.07
C LYS A 131 -36.97 -9.99 -34.33
N ASN A 132 -38.30 -9.97 -34.18
CA ASN A 132 -39.26 -9.96 -35.29
C ASN A 132 -40.18 -8.74 -35.20
N LEU A 133 -39.71 -7.59 -35.68
CA LEU A 133 -40.54 -6.39 -35.84
C LEU A 133 -41.00 -6.29 -37.31
N LEU A 134 -42.31 -6.21 -37.53
CA LEU A 134 -42.93 -6.20 -38.87
C LEU A 134 -42.65 -4.91 -39.66
N ALA A 135 -42.47 -3.78 -38.96
CA ALA A 135 -42.10 -2.51 -39.55
C ALA A 135 -41.24 -1.72 -38.56
N ILE A 136 -40.10 -1.21 -39.02
CA ILE A 136 -39.17 -0.38 -38.23
C ILE A 136 -39.07 0.96 -38.95
N HIS A 137 -39.28 2.06 -38.22
CA HIS A 137 -39.06 3.41 -38.75
C HIS A 137 -37.60 3.57 -39.22
N PRO A 138 -37.31 4.24 -40.35
CA PRO A 138 -35.94 4.37 -40.89
C PRO A 138 -34.93 4.91 -39.87
N THR A 139 -35.27 5.94 -39.10
CA THR A 139 -34.39 6.47 -38.03
C THR A 139 -34.08 5.45 -36.93
N ALA A 140 -35.04 4.57 -36.59
CA ALA A 140 -34.81 3.50 -35.61
C ALA A 140 -33.93 2.38 -36.19
N LYS A 141 -33.97 2.18 -37.52
CA LYS A 141 -33.06 1.29 -38.23
C LYS A 141 -31.63 1.85 -38.24
N ASP A 142 -31.46 3.14 -38.46
CA ASP A 142 -30.14 3.80 -38.38
C ASP A 142 -29.53 3.63 -36.98
N PHE A 143 -30.33 3.80 -35.93
CA PHE A 143 -29.89 3.55 -34.56
C PHE A 143 -29.45 2.09 -34.34
N HIS A 144 -30.20 1.13 -34.88
CA HIS A 144 -29.83 -0.29 -34.82
C HIS A 144 -28.50 -0.56 -35.54
N ASP A 145 -28.30 0.03 -36.72
CA ASP A 145 -27.08 -0.16 -37.50
C ASP A 145 -25.85 0.47 -36.82
N ILE A 146 -26.00 1.67 -36.24
CA ILE A 146 -24.97 2.32 -35.41
C ILE A 146 -24.62 1.41 -34.23
N TRP A 147 -25.64 0.90 -33.52
CA TRP A 147 -25.45 0.02 -32.38
C TRP A 147 -24.70 -1.26 -32.74
N LYS A 148 -25.11 -1.91 -33.84
CA LYS A 148 -24.48 -3.15 -34.31
C LYS A 148 -23.00 -2.93 -34.65
N LYS A 149 -22.69 -1.86 -35.37
CA LYS A 149 -21.30 -1.48 -35.68
C LYS A 149 -20.48 -1.21 -34.41
N ALA A 150 -21.07 -0.54 -33.41
CA ALA A 150 -20.41 -0.29 -32.13
C ALA A 150 -20.09 -1.61 -31.39
N CYS A 151 -21.03 -2.56 -31.35
CA CYS A 151 -20.80 -3.88 -30.76
C CYS A 151 -19.69 -4.66 -31.49
N ASP A 152 -19.73 -4.69 -32.82
CA ASP A 152 -18.73 -5.39 -33.63
C ASP A 152 -17.33 -4.79 -33.43
N THR A 153 -17.24 -3.47 -33.32
CA THR A 153 -15.98 -2.75 -33.05
C THR A 153 -15.45 -3.04 -31.65
N ALA A 154 -16.32 -2.98 -30.64
CA ALA A 154 -15.96 -3.34 -29.27
C ALA A 154 -15.44 -4.78 -29.17
N ALA A 155 -16.09 -5.72 -29.86
CA ALA A 155 -15.64 -7.11 -29.90
C ALA A 155 -14.24 -7.26 -30.52
N LYS A 156 -13.95 -6.53 -31.62
CA LYS A 156 -12.62 -6.50 -32.23
C LYS A 156 -11.57 -5.93 -31.27
N CYS A 157 -11.83 -4.79 -30.64
CA CYS A 157 -10.89 -4.19 -29.68
C CYS A 157 -10.58 -5.13 -28.50
N ILE A 158 -11.58 -5.86 -27.99
CA ILE A 158 -11.37 -6.86 -26.93
C ILE A 158 -10.48 -8.01 -27.43
N ALA A 159 -10.72 -8.50 -28.65
CA ALA A 159 -9.91 -9.56 -29.25
C ALA A 159 -8.45 -9.12 -29.46
N GLU A 160 -8.24 -7.92 -30.01
CA GLU A 160 -6.91 -7.32 -30.20
C GLU A 160 -6.18 -7.10 -28.88
N ALA A 161 -6.87 -6.59 -27.85
CA ALA A 161 -6.29 -6.41 -26.52
C ALA A 161 -5.89 -7.75 -25.89
N LYS A 162 -6.71 -8.79 -26.04
CA LYS A 162 -6.40 -10.15 -25.57
C LYS A 162 -5.17 -10.71 -26.27
N GLU A 163 -5.08 -10.54 -27.59
CA GLU A 163 -3.95 -11.01 -28.38
C GLU A 163 -2.67 -10.24 -28.04
N TYR A 164 -2.74 -8.92 -27.92
CA TYR A 164 -1.61 -8.08 -27.48
C TYR A 164 -1.09 -8.51 -26.11
N ASN A 165 -1.99 -8.71 -25.14
CA ASN A 165 -1.63 -9.16 -23.80
C ASN A 165 -1.01 -10.56 -23.83
N LYS A 166 -1.55 -11.47 -24.65
CA LYS A 166 -0.98 -12.81 -24.85
C LYS A 166 0.43 -12.73 -25.41
N GLN A 167 0.65 -12.00 -26.52
CA GLN A 167 1.97 -11.85 -27.12
C GLN A 167 2.98 -11.22 -26.16
N ARG A 168 2.56 -10.24 -25.36
CA ARG A 168 3.41 -9.61 -24.34
C ARG A 168 3.77 -10.60 -23.23
N TRP A 169 2.79 -11.38 -22.78
CA TRP A 169 3.02 -12.43 -21.79
C TRP A 169 3.96 -13.49 -22.37
N ASP A 170 3.68 -14.06 -23.53
CA ASP A 170 4.53 -15.07 -24.20
C ASP A 170 5.98 -14.59 -24.38
N LYS A 171 6.21 -13.30 -24.70
CA LYS A 171 7.56 -12.73 -24.86
C LYS A 171 8.35 -12.59 -23.56
N SER A 172 7.66 -12.35 -22.45
CA SER A 172 8.29 -12.04 -21.15
C SER A 172 8.19 -13.19 -20.15
N HIS A 173 7.26 -14.11 -20.39
CA HIS A 173 7.03 -15.28 -19.58
C HIS A 173 8.05 -16.34 -19.95
N MET A 174 9.03 -16.50 -19.08
CA MET A 174 9.87 -17.69 -19.08
C MET A 174 9.30 -18.64 -18.03
N GLU A 175 9.02 -19.88 -18.42
CA GLU A 175 8.76 -20.95 -17.46
C GLU A 175 10.04 -21.19 -16.66
N PRO A 176 10.01 -21.02 -15.33
CA PRO A 176 11.23 -21.15 -14.56
C PRO A 176 11.46 -22.63 -14.23
N ASP A 177 12.50 -23.22 -14.83
CA ASP A 177 12.92 -24.61 -14.60
C ASP A 177 13.68 -24.74 -13.27
N PHE A 178 12.97 -24.60 -12.15
CA PHE A 178 13.53 -24.85 -10.83
C PHE A 178 13.45 -26.33 -10.47
N LYS A 179 14.49 -26.86 -9.85
CA LYS A 179 14.52 -28.22 -9.30
C LYS A 179 14.63 -28.19 -7.78
N ASP A 180 14.18 -29.28 -7.16
CA ASP A 180 14.37 -29.48 -5.73
C ASP A 180 15.88 -29.49 -5.42
N GLY A 181 16.30 -28.68 -4.44
CA GLY A 181 17.72 -28.51 -4.07
C GLY A 181 18.43 -27.32 -4.72
N ASP A 182 17.86 -26.64 -5.71
CA ASP A 182 18.48 -25.45 -6.30
C ASP A 182 18.58 -24.29 -5.29
N GLN A 183 19.60 -23.45 -5.45
CA GLN A 183 19.75 -22.21 -4.68
C GLN A 183 19.04 -21.06 -5.38
N VAL A 184 18.26 -20.30 -4.62
CA VAL A 184 17.46 -19.20 -5.13
C VAL A 184 17.50 -17.96 -4.24
N LEU A 185 17.23 -16.83 -4.86
CA LEU A 185 17.06 -15.54 -4.22
C LEU A 185 15.56 -15.17 -4.20
N VAL A 186 15.06 -14.71 -3.06
CA VAL A 186 13.65 -14.35 -2.84
C VAL A 186 13.48 -12.83 -2.79
N SER A 187 12.50 -12.29 -3.51
CA SER A 187 12.25 -10.85 -3.62
C SER A 187 11.78 -10.20 -2.32
N THR A 188 12.31 -9.01 -1.99
CA THR A 188 11.97 -8.26 -0.78
C THR A 188 10.70 -7.40 -0.88
N ILE A 189 9.96 -7.48 -1.99
CA ILE A 189 8.77 -6.64 -2.25
C ILE A 189 7.74 -6.71 -1.12
N TYR A 190 7.46 -7.91 -0.60
CA TYR A 190 6.49 -8.13 0.49
C TYR A 190 7.13 -8.21 1.89
N PHE A 191 8.44 -7.95 1.98
CA PHE A 191 9.16 -7.94 3.25
C PHE A 191 9.06 -6.55 3.89
N LYS A 192 8.06 -6.38 4.75
CA LYS A 192 7.82 -5.14 5.51
C LYS A 192 8.76 -4.96 6.71
N ASN A 193 9.38 -6.04 7.20
CA ASN A 193 10.12 -6.05 8.47
C ASN A 193 11.65 -6.07 8.28
N LEU A 194 12.15 -5.61 7.14
CA LEU A 194 13.59 -5.52 6.90
C LEU A 194 14.14 -4.24 7.52
N LYS A 195 15.30 -4.33 8.16
CA LYS A 195 16.00 -3.18 8.72
C LYS A 195 16.51 -2.26 7.59
N GLY A 196 16.44 -0.95 7.82
CA GLY A 196 16.96 0.08 6.91
C GLY A 196 15.93 0.64 5.90
N PRO A 197 16.29 1.73 5.20
CA PRO A 197 15.40 2.40 4.25
C PRO A 197 15.19 1.55 2.98
N LYS A 198 13.97 1.56 2.44
CA LYS A 198 13.55 0.77 1.25
C LYS A 198 14.47 0.96 0.02
N LYS A 199 15.11 2.12 -0.11
CA LYS A 199 16.02 2.45 -1.22
C LYS A 199 17.44 1.88 -1.09
N MET A 200 17.90 1.54 0.12
CA MET A 200 19.27 1.04 0.35
C MET A 200 19.33 -0.44 0.73
N ARG A 201 18.18 -1.12 0.81
CA ARG A 201 18.12 -2.55 1.11
C ARG A 201 18.18 -3.37 -0.17
N ASP A 202 18.68 -4.60 -0.05
CA ASP A 202 18.71 -5.52 -1.18
C ASP A 202 17.30 -5.84 -1.68
N SER A 203 17.15 -5.85 -3.01
CA SER A 203 15.87 -6.17 -3.66
C SER A 203 15.54 -7.67 -3.59
N PHE A 204 16.54 -8.50 -3.33
CA PHE A 204 16.43 -9.95 -3.18
C PHE A 204 17.29 -10.43 -2.00
N LEU A 205 16.82 -11.44 -1.27
CA LEU A 205 17.50 -12.06 -0.13
C LEU A 205 17.82 -13.53 -0.45
N GLY A 206 18.88 -14.05 0.14
CA GLY A 206 19.33 -15.44 -0.01
C GLY A 206 20.86 -15.53 0.01
N PRO A 207 21.44 -16.66 -0.39
CA PRO A 207 20.80 -17.80 -1.07
C PRO A 207 19.94 -18.67 -0.12
N PHE A 208 18.75 -19.06 -0.58
CA PHE A 208 17.91 -20.06 0.08
C PHE A 208 17.81 -21.32 -0.78
N THR A 209 17.75 -22.49 -0.15
CA THR A 209 17.61 -23.77 -0.87
C THR A 209 16.14 -24.09 -1.08
N ILE A 210 15.77 -24.52 -2.29
CA ILE A 210 14.44 -25.06 -2.58
C ILE A 210 14.29 -26.41 -1.87
N ILE A 211 13.29 -26.52 -1.00
CA ILE A 211 12.90 -27.80 -0.36
C ILE A 211 12.03 -28.59 -1.33
N LYS A 212 11.04 -27.91 -1.91
CA LYS A 212 10.04 -28.55 -2.76
C LYS A 212 9.42 -27.56 -3.73
N LEU A 213 9.24 -27.99 -4.98
CA LEU A 213 8.40 -27.30 -5.94
C LEU A 213 6.90 -27.59 -5.65
N ILE A 214 6.13 -26.55 -5.33
CA ILE A 214 4.68 -26.66 -5.12
C ILE A 214 3.98 -26.29 -6.42
N LEU A 215 3.64 -27.31 -7.22
CA LEU A 215 3.16 -27.18 -8.60
C LEU A 215 4.15 -26.36 -9.47
N LYS A 216 3.73 -25.94 -10.67
CA LYS A 216 4.54 -25.11 -11.57
C LYS A 216 4.69 -23.65 -11.14
N ASN A 217 3.94 -23.19 -10.13
CA ASN A 217 3.77 -21.75 -9.85
C ASN A 217 4.31 -21.28 -8.50
N ALA A 218 4.70 -22.19 -7.60
CA ALA A 218 5.24 -21.83 -6.30
C ALA A 218 6.41 -22.72 -5.86
N VAL A 219 7.29 -22.16 -5.05
CA VAL A 219 8.51 -22.78 -4.55
C VAL A 219 8.50 -22.68 -3.03
N GLU A 220 8.74 -23.80 -2.34
CA GLU A 220 8.99 -23.82 -0.90
C GLU A 220 10.49 -23.70 -0.65
N ALA A 221 10.91 -22.59 -0.04
CA ALA A 221 12.31 -22.31 0.25
C ALA A 221 12.62 -22.50 1.74
N LYS A 222 13.80 -23.05 2.03
CA LYS A 222 14.32 -23.18 3.40
C LYS A 222 14.79 -21.81 3.90
N ILE A 223 13.93 -21.15 4.66
CA ILE A 223 14.21 -19.84 5.25
C ILE A 223 15.08 -20.03 6.51
N THR A 224 16.23 -19.36 6.58
CA THR A 224 17.11 -19.31 7.77
C THR A 224 16.52 -18.48 8.91
N GLU A 225 16.95 -18.73 10.16
CA GLU A 225 16.28 -18.35 11.41
C GLU A 225 15.87 -16.87 11.53
N GLU A 226 16.63 -15.93 10.95
CA GLU A 226 16.30 -14.48 10.95
C GLU A 226 14.95 -14.16 10.28
N PHE A 227 14.50 -15.00 9.36
CA PHE A 227 13.28 -14.82 8.58
C PHE A 227 12.23 -15.91 8.86
N SER A 228 12.45 -16.77 9.86
CA SER A 228 11.58 -17.90 10.26
C SER A 228 10.10 -17.54 10.47
N ARG A 229 9.79 -16.28 10.78
CA ARG A 229 8.41 -15.78 10.91
C ARG A 229 7.68 -15.57 9.58
N LYS A 230 8.35 -15.76 8.44
CA LYS A 230 7.77 -15.63 7.10
C LYS A 230 7.31 -16.99 6.58
N HIS A 231 6.24 -16.98 5.79
CA HIS A 231 5.74 -18.18 5.13
C HIS A 231 6.80 -18.69 4.13
N PRO A 232 7.15 -19.98 4.14
CA PRO A 232 8.25 -20.54 3.33
C PRO A 232 7.92 -20.68 1.84
N VAL A 233 6.64 -20.56 1.48
CA VAL A 233 6.16 -20.71 0.10
C VAL A 233 6.11 -19.37 -0.61
N PHE A 234 6.81 -19.28 -1.74
CA PHE A 234 6.87 -18.09 -2.59
C PHE A 234 6.40 -18.41 -4.01
N PRO A 235 5.61 -17.54 -4.65
CA PRO A 235 5.36 -17.61 -6.08
C PRO A 235 6.66 -17.56 -6.88
N VAL A 236 6.75 -18.34 -7.95
CA VAL A 236 7.95 -18.44 -8.79
C VAL A 236 8.36 -17.07 -9.36
N SER A 237 7.41 -16.18 -9.61
CA SER A 237 7.66 -14.80 -10.06
C SER A 237 8.46 -13.94 -9.07
N LEU A 238 8.51 -14.33 -7.79
CA LEU A 238 9.25 -13.63 -6.74
C LEU A 238 10.60 -14.28 -6.44
N VAL A 239 10.97 -15.31 -7.19
CA VAL A 239 12.17 -16.12 -6.98
C VAL A 239 13.08 -15.98 -8.21
N LYS A 240 14.39 -15.89 -7.96
CA LYS A 240 15.42 -15.87 -9.01
C LYS A 240 16.44 -16.98 -8.77
N PRO A 241 16.98 -17.63 -9.82
CA PRO A 241 18.09 -18.56 -9.67
C PRO A 241 19.31 -17.83 -9.09
N TYR A 242 19.96 -18.46 -8.12
CA TYR A 242 21.22 -17.99 -7.58
C TYR A 242 22.37 -18.59 -8.38
N PHE A 243 23.23 -17.74 -8.94
CA PHE A 243 24.47 -18.18 -9.57
C PHE A 243 25.63 -17.82 -8.66
N GLN A 244 26.32 -18.84 -8.16
CA GLN A 244 27.53 -18.63 -7.38
C GLN A 244 28.57 -17.95 -8.27
N THR A 245 29.11 -16.81 -7.81
CA THR A 245 30.11 -16.08 -8.57
C THR A 245 31.45 -16.80 -8.42
N GLU A 246 32.06 -17.20 -9.55
CA GLU A 246 33.44 -17.69 -9.55
C GLU A 246 34.38 -16.53 -9.21
N GLU A 247 35.15 -16.67 -8.13
CA GLU A 247 36.03 -15.61 -7.61
C GLU A 247 37.11 -15.20 -8.64
N ASP A 248 37.50 -16.14 -9.52
CA ASP A 248 38.53 -15.93 -10.55
C ASP A 248 38.09 -14.98 -11.70
N LYS A 249 36.78 -14.88 -11.98
CA LYS A 249 36.28 -14.05 -13.09
C LYS A 249 36.29 -12.55 -12.76
N PHE A 250 36.30 -12.17 -11.47
CA PHE A 250 36.21 -10.78 -11.03
C PHE A 250 37.09 -10.47 -9.79
N PRO A 251 38.43 -10.52 -9.93
CA PRO A 251 39.36 -10.36 -8.80
C PRO A 251 39.32 -8.97 -8.14
N SER A 252 38.88 -7.94 -8.86
CA SER A 252 38.84 -6.55 -8.37
C SER A 252 37.61 -6.23 -7.50
N ARG A 253 36.69 -7.19 -7.30
CA ARG A 253 35.44 -6.96 -6.58
C ARG A 253 35.68 -6.98 -5.07
N ARG A 254 35.35 -5.88 -4.38
CA ARG A 254 35.42 -5.81 -2.92
C ARG A 254 34.46 -6.84 -2.32
N LYS A 255 34.98 -7.82 -1.57
CA LYS A 255 34.15 -8.70 -0.74
C LYS A 255 33.48 -7.83 0.32
N ASN A 256 32.16 -7.93 0.48
CA ASN A 256 31.51 -7.31 1.63
C ASN A 256 32.12 -7.95 2.88
N PRO A 257 32.62 -7.16 3.84
CA PRO A 257 33.18 -7.73 5.05
C PRO A 257 32.11 -8.59 5.72
N THR A 258 32.44 -9.84 6.03
CA THR A 258 31.59 -10.70 6.86
C THR A 258 31.27 -9.91 8.12
N PRO A 259 29.99 -9.76 8.51
CA PRO A 259 29.66 -9.11 9.78
C PRO A 259 30.49 -9.77 10.87
N PRO A 260 31.20 -9.00 11.70
CA PRO A 260 32.01 -9.58 12.77
C PRO A 260 31.10 -10.45 13.63
N GLU A 261 31.55 -11.67 13.91
CA GLU A 261 30.89 -12.57 14.84
C GLU A 261 30.64 -11.79 16.13
N ILE A 262 29.37 -11.71 16.55
CA ILE A 262 29.00 -11.01 17.78
C ILE A 262 29.50 -11.91 18.90
N VAL A 263 30.75 -11.71 19.31
CA VAL A 263 31.28 -12.34 20.52
C VAL A 263 30.43 -11.82 21.66
N GLU A 264 29.71 -12.71 22.34
CA GLU A 264 29.05 -12.39 23.59
C GLU A 264 30.12 -11.92 24.58
N VAL A 265 30.30 -10.61 24.68
CA VAL A 265 31.20 -10.01 25.67
C VAL A 265 30.58 -10.31 27.02
N GLU A 266 31.18 -11.23 27.77
CA GLU A 266 30.87 -11.46 29.18
C GLU A 266 30.69 -10.11 29.88
N ASP A 267 29.55 -9.91 30.53
CA ASP A 267 29.10 -8.67 31.18
C ASP A 267 29.90 -8.39 32.46
N SER A 268 31.22 -8.34 32.33
CA SER A 268 32.16 -7.92 33.36
C SER A 268 32.03 -6.40 33.52
N PRO A 269 31.68 -5.87 34.70
CA PRO A 269 31.57 -4.43 34.90
C PRO A 269 32.95 -3.79 34.68
N GLY A 270 33.05 -2.96 33.64
CA GLY A 270 34.27 -2.21 33.33
C GLY A 270 34.64 -1.20 34.43
N PRO A 271 35.81 -0.54 34.36
CA PRO A 271 36.25 0.41 35.37
C PRO A 271 35.30 1.61 35.52
N VAL A 272 35.12 2.08 36.75
CA VAL A 272 34.19 3.18 37.07
C VAL A 272 34.65 4.51 36.43
N LYS A 273 33.72 5.19 35.72
CA LYS A 273 33.95 6.52 35.13
C LYS A 273 33.60 7.63 36.11
N LYS A 274 32.35 7.64 36.61
CA LYS A 274 31.86 8.66 37.56
C LYS A 274 30.60 8.23 38.30
N MET A 275 30.37 8.86 39.46
CA MET A 275 29.10 8.78 40.19
C MET A 275 28.20 9.94 39.80
N ILE A 276 26.91 9.67 39.62
CA ILE A 276 25.93 10.65 39.11
C ILE A 276 24.96 11.09 40.21
N LYS A 277 24.41 10.12 40.94
CA LYS A 277 23.38 10.36 41.97
C LYS A 277 23.67 9.53 43.21
N ALA A 278 23.22 10.02 44.35
CA ALA A 278 23.23 9.30 45.62
C ALA A 278 21.78 9.21 46.14
N ARG A 279 21.42 8.05 46.70
CA ARG A 279 20.14 7.87 47.41
C ARG A 279 20.37 7.12 48.71
N LYS A 280 19.55 7.42 49.72
CA LYS A 280 19.47 6.65 50.97
C LYS A 280 18.30 5.67 50.86
N ILE A 281 18.54 4.42 51.21
CA ILE A 281 17.52 3.38 51.28
C ILE A 281 17.65 2.68 52.63
N ARG A 282 16.52 2.42 53.29
CA ARG A 282 16.49 1.65 54.53
C ARG A 282 16.32 0.17 54.18
N LEU A 283 17.34 -0.63 54.46
CA LEU A 283 17.37 -2.08 54.21
C LEU A 283 17.68 -2.77 55.54
N ASN A 284 16.83 -3.73 55.94
CA ASN A 284 16.94 -4.47 57.21
C ASN A 284 17.12 -3.55 58.44
N GLY A 285 16.31 -2.49 58.52
CA GLY A 285 16.32 -1.54 59.64
C GLY A 285 17.48 -0.53 59.66
N LYS A 286 18.50 -0.69 58.80
CA LYS A 286 19.67 0.19 58.69
C LYS A 286 19.59 1.08 57.46
N ASP A 287 20.00 2.34 57.61
CA ASP A 287 20.09 3.29 56.51
C ASP A 287 21.38 3.06 55.70
N GLN A 288 21.24 2.63 54.44
CA GLN A 288 22.36 2.44 53.52
C GLN A 288 22.33 3.50 52.40
N ARG A 289 23.50 3.99 52.01
CA ARG A 289 23.67 4.89 50.87
C ARG A 289 24.06 4.09 49.63
N LYS A 290 23.33 4.28 48.54
CA LYS A 290 23.68 3.75 47.21
C LYS A 290 24.00 4.89 46.26
N TYR A 291 24.94 4.64 45.36
CA TYR A 291 25.41 5.58 44.35
C TYR A 291 25.14 5.01 42.96
N LEU A 292 24.64 5.85 42.05
CA LEU A 292 24.46 5.49 40.65
C LEU A 292 25.80 5.66 39.94
N VAL A 293 26.38 4.54 39.51
CA VAL A 293 27.73 4.47 38.96
C VAL A 293 27.66 4.28 37.45
N ARG A 294 28.39 5.12 36.73
CA ARG A 294 28.59 4.99 35.29
C ARG A 294 29.96 4.38 35.02
N PHE A 295 29.99 3.32 34.24
CA PHE A 295 31.22 2.62 33.86
C PHE A 295 31.85 3.23 32.60
N LYS A 296 33.16 3.09 32.43
CA LYS A 296 33.86 3.49 31.20
C LYS A 296 33.45 2.55 30.08
N ASN A 297 33.30 3.09 28.86
CA ASN A 297 32.97 2.36 27.64
C ASN A 297 31.60 1.64 27.63
N GLN A 298 30.71 1.98 28.57
CA GLN A 298 29.33 1.50 28.58
C GLN A 298 28.35 2.68 28.40
N THR A 299 27.23 2.40 27.73
CA THR A 299 26.12 3.35 27.55
C THR A 299 25.36 3.56 28.86
N ALA A 300 24.59 4.66 28.94
CA ALA A 300 23.85 5.02 30.15
C ALA A 300 22.85 3.95 30.62
N ASP A 301 22.40 3.08 29.71
CA ASP A 301 21.46 1.99 30.00
C ASP A 301 22.06 0.92 30.93
N LYS A 302 23.40 0.84 31.00
CA LYS A 302 24.12 -0.08 31.91
C LYS A 302 24.49 0.55 33.25
N ASP A 303 24.03 1.77 33.56
CA ASP A 303 24.29 2.42 34.86
C ASP A 303 23.59 1.64 35.99
N ARG A 304 24.34 1.24 37.05
CA ARG A 304 23.81 0.45 38.17
C ARG A 304 23.94 1.18 39.52
N TRP A 305 23.02 0.90 40.45
CA TRP A 305 23.08 1.41 41.82
C TRP A 305 23.91 0.49 42.71
N LEU A 306 25.11 0.94 43.09
CA LEU A 306 26.02 0.18 43.93
C LEU A 306 26.11 0.77 45.35
N ALA A 307 26.37 -0.09 46.34
CA ALA A 307 26.72 0.31 47.70
C ALA A 307 28.17 0.81 47.76
N GLU A 308 28.52 1.61 48.77
CA GLU A 308 29.87 2.17 48.95
C GLU A 308 30.97 1.09 48.88
N ASP A 309 30.73 -0.06 49.50
CA ASP A 309 31.69 -1.16 49.61
C ASP A 309 31.84 -1.98 48.32
N ALA A 310 30.86 -1.89 47.41
CA ALA A 310 30.82 -2.66 46.17
C ALA A 310 31.41 -1.90 44.97
N ILE A 311 31.99 -0.72 45.21
CA ILE A 311 32.53 0.16 44.15
C ILE A 311 34.06 0.05 44.15
N PRO A 312 34.67 -0.45 43.06
CA PRO A 312 36.12 -0.40 42.89
C PRO A 312 36.63 1.05 42.97
N ASP A 313 37.68 1.29 43.76
CA ASP A 313 38.23 2.63 44.04
C ASP A 313 37.19 3.67 44.52
N GLY A 314 36.16 3.20 45.25
CA GLY A 314 35.02 4.01 45.69
C GLY A 314 35.40 5.31 46.40
N ASN A 315 36.45 5.29 47.24
CA ASN A 315 36.91 6.47 47.99
C ASN A 315 37.32 7.65 47.10
N LEU A 316 38.04 7.40 46.00
CA LEU A 316 38.49 8.43 45.07
C LEU A 316 37.30 9.05 44.34
N HIS A 317 36.38 8.21 43.87
CA HIS A 317 35.19 8.64 43.14
C HIS A 317 34.18 9.35 44.04
N LEU A 318 34.04 8.93 45.30
CA LEU A 318 33.20 9.59 46.30
C LEU A 318 33.73 10.97 46.67
N ARG A 319 35.05 11.12 46.80
CA ARG A 319 35.67 12.42 47.09
C ARG A 319 35.39 13.41 45.94
N ARG A 320 35.54 12.98 44.69
CA ARG A 320 35.21 13.79 43.50
C ARG A 320 33.72 14.13 43.42
N PHE A 321 32.85 13.17 43.70
CA PHE A 321 31.40 13.39 43.71
C PHE A 321 30.92 14.35 44.80
N ARG A 322 31.48 14.25 46.01
CA ARG A 322 31.19 15.17 47.12
C ARG A 322 31.71 16.58 46.82
N ALA A 323 32.88 16.70 46.17
CA ALA A 323 33.42 17.99 45.74
C ALA A 323 32.52 18.66 44.69
N SER A 324 32.08 17.94 43.66
CA SER A 324 31.21 18.50 42.61
C SER A 324 29.84 18.94 43.15
N ARG A 325 29.29 18.22 44.14
CA ARG A 325 28.03 18.60 44.82
C ARG A 325 28.16 19.83 45.71
N ARG A 326 29.36 20.13 46.22
CA ARG A 326 29.61 21.35 47.02
C ARG A 326 29.68 22.58 46.12
N THR A 327 30.31 22.48 44.95
CA THR A 327 30.39 23.57 43.97
C THR A 327 29.03 23.87 43.32
N GLU A 328 28.17 22.88 43.11
CA GLU A 328 26.79 23.09 42.63
C GLU A 328 25.91 23.84 43.65
N LYS A 329 26.17 23.69 44.95
CA LYS A 329 25.41 24.37 46.01
C LYS A 329 25.86 25.81 46.29
N SER A 330 27.04 26.22 45.83
CA SER A 330 27.53 27.60 45.97
C SER A 330 27.14 28.52 44.81
N HIS A 331 26.42 28.00 43.81
CA HIS A 331 25.93 28.73 42.64
C HIS A 331 24.39 28.72 42.55
N GLN A 332 23.73 28.36 43.65
CA GLN A 332 22.31 28.60 43.93
C GLN A 332 22.25 29.45 45.18
#